data_AF-A0A223ARH7-F1
#
_entry.id   AF-A0A223ARH7-F1
#
_cell.length_a   1.000
_cell.length_b   1.000
_cell.length_c   1.000
_cell.angle_alpha   90.00
_cell.angle_beta   90.00
_cell.angle_gamma   90.00
#
_symmetry.space_group_name_H-M   'P 1'
#
loop_
_entity.id
_entity.type
_entity.pdbx_description
1 polymer ?
#
loop_
_entity_poly.entity_id
_entity_poly.type
_entity_poly.pdbx_seq_one_letter_code
_entity_poly.pdbx_strand_id
1 'polypeptide(L)'
;MKKSYEKGFFAALGCAGLWGILPIYWKSLIPIPSSTIIIYRVLMIAVVCVIAARFKYSWSRIFSPLRDWRTSLKFLVAGLIVTSNWSIGIWAVNSGHIIQTSIGYYIEPLVVCIFGAIFFKEKLTVYKSIAVIFAAISVIVILIHYGQVPGIALVLATTFAIYSAIKKRL
;
A
#
# COMPACT_ATOMS: atom_id res chain seq x y z
N MET A 1 2.29 24.87 13.61
CA MET A 1 3.12 23.70 13.23
C MET A 1 2.99 22.51 14.18
N LYS A 2 3.20 22.65 15.51
CA LYS A 2 3.11 21.56 16.51
C LYS A 2 1.79 20.75 16.47
N LYS A 3 0.65 21.45 16.44
CA LYS A 3 -0.71 20.85 16.37
C LYS A 3 -1.00 20.04 15.09
N SER A 4 -0.28 20.29 14.00
CA SER A 4 -0.41 19.53 12.74
C SER A 4 0.46 18.27 12.78
N TYR A 5 1.63 18.34 13.43
CA TYR A 5 2.51 17.21 13.63
C TYR A 5 1.87 16.16 14.55
N GLU A 6 1.29 16.58 15.66
CA GLU A 6 0.58 15.68 16.60
C GLU A 6 -0.57 14.94 15.91
N LYS A 7 -1.40 15.65 15.14
CA LYS A 7 -2.48 15.02 14.35
C LYS A 7 -1.94 14.01 13.34
N GLY A 8 -0.87 14.34 12.62
CA GLY A 8 -0.23 13.42 11.68
C GLY A 8 0.35 12.19 12.36
N PHE A 9 0.97 12.36 13.53
CA PHE A 9 1.53 11.27 14.34
C PHE A 9 0.44 10.30 14.81
N PHE A 10 -0.65 10.82 15.41
CA PHE A 10 -1.76 9.96 15.84
C PHE A 10 -2.48 9.28 14.68
N ALA A 11 -2.61 9.96 13.53
CA ALA A 11 -3.17 9.35 12.33
C ALA A 11 -2.29 8.21 11.80
N ALA A 12 -0.96 8.36 11.82
CA ALA A 12 -0.02 7.31 11.43
C ALA A 12 -0.08 6.10 12.38
N LEU A 13 -0.14 6.35 13.69
CA LEU A 13 -0.31 5.29 14.70
C LEU A 13 -1.62 4.53 14.52
N GLY A 14 -2.73 5.25 14.35
CA GLY A 14 -4.04 4.64 14.11
C GLY A 14 -4.05 3.81 12.83
N CYS A 15 -3.45 4.33 11.75
CA CYS A 15 -3.30 3.60 10.50
C CYS A 15 -2.48 2.31 10.69
N ALA A 16 -1.32 2.40 11.34
CA ALA A 16 -0.45 1.24 11.60
C ALA A 16 -1.15 0.19 12.47
N GLY A 17 -1.87 0.61 13.51
CA GLY A 17 -2.66 -0.29 14.36
C GLY A 17 -3.78 -1.00 13.61
N LEU A 18 -4.55 -0.25 12.81
CA LEU A 18 -5.60 -0.83 11.97
C LEU A 18 -5.04 -1.85 10.96
N TRP A 19 -3.93 -1.50 10.29
CA TRP A 19 -3.26 -2.41 9.37
C TRP A 19 -2.70 -3.66 10.05
N GLY A 20 -2.22 -3.56 11.28
CA GLY A 20 -1.76 -4.71 12.07
C GLY A 20 -2.86 -5.71 12.39
N ILE A 21 -4.11 -5.28 12.49
CA ILE A 21 -5.27 -6.14 12.79
C ILE A 21 -5.83 -6.81 11.52
N LEU A 22 -5.57 -6.25 10.33
CA LEU A 22 -6.15 -6.72 9.06
C LEU A 22 -5.92 -8.22 8.75
N PRO A 23 -4.75 -8.83 9.00
CA PRO A 23 -4.56 -10.26 8.76
C PRO A 23 -5.54 -11.14 9.56
N ILE A 24 -5.88 -10.72 10.79
CA ILE A 24 -6.87 -11.43 11.63
C ILE A 24 -8.26 -11.31 11.00
N TYR A 25 -8.62 -10.11 10.53
CA TYR A 25 -9.88 -9.87 9.84
C TYR A 25 -10.00 -10.74 8.57
N TRP A 26 -8.99 -10.77 7.70
CA TRP A 26 -9.03 -11.59 6.48
C TRP A 26 -9.19 -13.08 6.79
N LYS A 27 -8.48 -13.58 7.82
CA LYS A 27 -8.61 -14.97 8.26
C LYS A 27 -10.01 -15.28 8.80
N SER A 28 -10.67 -14.34 9.47
CA SER A 28 -12.03 -14.51 9.98
C SER A 28 -13.11 -14.58 8.89
N LEU A 29 -12.79 -14.15 7.67
CA LEU A 29 -13.72 -14.19 6.53
C LEU A 29 -13.72 -15.53 5.78
N ILE A 30 -12.88 -16.50 6.16
CA ILE A 30 -12.91 -17.85 5.59
C ILE A 30 -14.30 -18.47 5.87
N PRO A 31 -14.99 -19.06 4.87
CA PRO A 31 -14.49 -19.51 3.56
C PRO A 31 -14.75 -18.56 2.38
N ILE A 32 -15.06 -17.28 2.60
CA ILE A 32 -15.34 -16.33 1.50
C ILE A 32 -14.13 -16.25 0.56
N PRO A 33 -14.32 -16.45 -0.76
CA PRO A 33 -13.23 -16.34 -1.73
C PRO A 33 -12.57 -14.96 -1.71
N SER A 34 -11.23 -14.92 -1.81
CA SER A 34 -10.46 -13.67 -1.81
C SER A 34 -10.86 -12.71 -2.95
N SER A 35 -11.30 -13.25 -4.08
CA SER A 35 -11.85 -12.47 -5.22
C SER A 35 -13.09 -11.69 -4.82
N THR A 36 -14.04 -12.32 -4.13
CA THR A 36 -15.27 -11.69 -3.63
C THR A 36 -14.94 -10.58 -2.63
N ILE A 37 -13.99 -10.82 -1.72
CA ILE A 37 -13.53 -9.82 -0.74
C ILE A 37 -13.00 -8.58 -1.45
N ILE A 38 -12.15 -8.75 -2.48
CA ILE A 38 -11.57 -7.64 -3.24
C ILE A 38 -12.64 -6.89 -4.02
N ILE A 39 -13.55 -7.57 -4.72
CA ILE A 39 -14.63 -6.94 -5.48
C ILE A 39 -15.48 -6.07 -4.55
N TYR A 40 -15.91 -6.64 -3.42
CA TYR A 40 -16.67 -5.89 -2.42
C TYR A 40 -15.88 -4.69 -1.89
N ARG A 41 -14.59 -4.87 -1.56
CA ARG A 41 -13.72 -3.79 -1.06
C ARG A 41 -13.57 -2.65 -2.07
N VAL A 42 -13.34 -2.95 -3.35
CA VAL A 42 -13.19 -1.94 -4.41
C VAL A 42 -14.51 -1.18 -4.60
N LEU A 43 -15.64 -1.88 -4.66
CA LEU A 43 -16.96 -1.27 -4.78
C LEU A 43 -17.28 -0.38 -3.58
N MET A 44 -17.04 -0.86 -2.36
CA MET A 44 -17.31 -0.09 -1.14
C MET A 44 -16.41 1.15 -1.04
N ILE A 45 -15.13 1.04 -1.36
CA ILE A 45 -14.24 2.21 -1.40
C ILE A 45 -14.73 3.23 -2.44
N ALA A 46 -15.13 2.78 -3.63
CA ALA A 46 -15.67 3.67 -4.66
C ALA A 46 -16.93 4.40 -4.17
N VAL A 47 -17.90 3.67 -3.60
CA VAL A 47 -19.14 4.24 -3.05
C VAL A 47 -18.86 5.24 -1.94
N VAL A 48 -18.04 4.88 -0.95
CA VAL A 48 -17.68 5.75 0.16
C VAL A 48 -16.94 7.01 -0.32
N CYS A 49 -16.00 6.86 -1.25
CA CYS A 49 -15.27 7.99 -1.81
C CYS A 49 -16.18 8.94 -2.61
N VAL A 50 -17.14 8.43 -3.39
CA VAL A 50 -18.09 9.25 -4.14
C VAL A 50 -19.03 10.00 -3.18
N ILE A 51 -19.57 9.31 -2.16
CA ILE A 51 -20.40 9.94 -1.13
C ILE A 51 -19.62 11.03 -0.39
N ALA A 52 -18.41 10.74 0.06
CA ALA A 52 -17.55 11.71 0.74
C ALA A 52 -17.19 12.90 -0.15
N ALA A 53 -16.86 12.66 -1.43
CA ALA A 53 -16.57 13.71 -2.39
C ALA A 53 -17.77 14.60 -2.66
N ARG A 54 -18.99 14.04 -2.66
CA ARG A 54 -20.23 14.79 -2.88
C ARG A 54 -20.50 15.84 -1.80
N PHE A 55 -20.07 15.62 -0.56
CA PHE A 55 -20.20 16.63 0.50
C PHE A 55 -19.29 17.86 0.27
N LYS A 56 -18.26 17.74 -0.57
CA LYS A 56 -17.25 18.80 -0.79
C LYS A 56 -17.24 19.37 -2.21
N TYR A 57 -17.67 18.59 -3.20
CA TYR A 57 -17.54 18.92 -4.62
C TYR A 57 -18.86 18.68 -5.37
N SER A 58 -19.10 19.46 -6.44
CA SER A 58 -20.24 19.25 -7.34
C SER A 58 -20.04 18.02 -8.23
N TRP A 59 -21.13 17.43 -8.73
CA TRP A 59 -21.08 16.27 -9.64
C TRP A 59 -20.18 16.50 -10.87
N SER A 60 -20.27 17.70 -11.47
CA SER A 60 -19.42 18.09 -12.60
C SER A 60 -17.93 18.01 -12.24
N ARG A 61 -17.55 18.46 -11.04
CA ARG A 61 -16.14 18.45 -10.59
C ARG A 61 -15.65 17.06 -10.18
N ILE A 62 -16.54 16.20 -9.68
CA ILE A 62 -16.21 14.79 -9.34
C ILE A 62 -15.88 14.01 -10.61
N PHE A 63 -16.66 14.20 -11.67
CA PHE A 63 -16.51 13.44 -12.91
C PHE A 63 -15.72 14.16 -14.01
N SER A 64 -15.37 15.44 -13.84
CA SER A 64 -14.55 16.15 -14.83
C SER A 64 -13.21 15.48 -15.14
N PRO A 65 -12.48 14.83 -14.20
CA PRO A 65 -11.24 14.13 -14.51
C PRO A 65 -11.43 12.95 -15.47
N LEU A 66 -12.63 12.36 -15.53
CA LEU A 66 -12.95 11.26 -16.44
C LEU A 66 -13.04 11.71 -17.91
N ARG A 67 -13.14 13.02 -18.17
CA ARG A 67 -13.20 13.56 -19.53
C ARG A 67 -11.84 13.59 -20.20
N ASP A 68 -10.75 13.61 -19.44
CA ASP A 68 -9.41 13.45 -19.99
C ASP A 68 -9.02 11.98 -19.99
N TRP A 69 -8.97 11.38 -21.19
CA TRP A 69 -8.52 10.01 -21.39
C TRP A 69 -7.13 9.75 -20.81
N ARG A 70 -6.20 10.71 -20.91
CA ARG A 70 -4.82 10.51 -20.43
C ARG A 70 -4.78 10.43 -18.92
N THR A 71 -5.48 11.34 -18.24
CA THR A 71 -5.63 11.31 -16.78
C THR A 71 -6.33 10.03 -16.33
N SER A 72 -7.44 9.68 -16.99
CA SER A 72 -8.21 8.47 -16.69
C SER A 72 -7.37 7.20 -16.82
N LEU A 73 -6.59 7.08 -17.90
CA LEU A 73 -5.71 5.93 -18.14
C LEU A 73 -4.65 5.81 -17.04
N LYS A 74 -4.04 6.91 -16.60
CA LYS A 74 -3.05 6.87 -15.52
C LYS A 74 -3.66 6.40 -14.19
N PHE A 75 -4.86 6.89 -13.85
CA PHE A 75 -5.58 6.44 -12.65
C PHE A 75 -6.02 4.98 -12.76
N LEU A 76 -6.44 4.53 -13.95
CA LEU A 76 -6.78 3.12 -14.21
C LEU A 76 -5.56 2.21 -13.99
N VAL A 77 -4.41 2.56 -14.57
CA VAL A 77 -3.16 1.80 -14.39
C VAL A 77 -2.76 1.77 -12.91
N ALA A 78 -2.78 2.91 -12.23
CA ALA A 78 -2.48 2.96 -10.79
C ALA A 78 -3.45 2.09 -9.97
N GLY A 79 -4.75 2.15 -10.31
CA GLY A 79 -5.81 1.37 -9.68
C GLY A 79 -5.66 -0.13 -9.89
N LEU A 80 -5.29 -0.58 -11.09
CA LEU A 80 -5.05 -1.99 -11.39
C LEU A 80 -3.84 -2.52 -10.61
N ILE A 81 -2.76 -1.75 -10.50
CA ILE A 81 -1.55 -2.16 -9.78
C ILE A 81 -1.84 -2.31 -8.28
N VAL A 82 -2.46 -1.31 -7.64
CA VAL A 82 -2.79 -1.42 -6.20
C VAL A 82 -3.83 -2.50 -5.92
N THR A 83 -4.80 -2.70 -6.83
CA THR A 83 -5.79 -3.77 -6.69
C THR A 83 -5.12 -5.14 -6.81
N SER A 84 -4.19 -5.30 -7.74
CA SER A 84 -3.41 -6.55 -7.89
C SER A 84 -2.57 -6.81 -6.64
N ASN A 85 -1.88 -5.79 -6.12
CA ASN A 85 -1.10 -5.88 -4.88
C ASN A 85 -1.98 -6.35 -3.69
N TRP A 86 -3.12 -5.70 -3.45
CA TRP A 86 -4.02 -6.10 -2.38
C TRP A 86 -4.62 -7.48 -2.59
N SER A 87 -4.93 -7.85 -3.84
CA SER A 87 -5.46 -9.18 -4.16
C SER A 87 -4.46 -10.28 -3.80
N ILE A 88 -3.19 -10.09 -4.17
CA ILE A 88 -2.10 -10.99 -3.80
C ILE A 88 -1.95 -11.06 -2.28
N GLY A 89 -2.03 -9.91 -1.58
CA GLY A 89 -1.90 -9.86 -0.11
C GLY A 89 -3.03 -10.62 0.61
N ILE A 90 -4.29 -10.40 0.22
CA ILE A 90 -5.43 -11.10 0.82
C ILE A 90 -5.37 -12.60 0.50
N TRP A 91 -5.08 -12.95 -0.75
CA TRP A 91 -4.93 -14.35 -1.16
C TRP A 91 -3.80 -15.04 -0.40
N ALA A 92 -2.66 -14.38 -0.23
CA ALA A 92 -1.51 -14.92 0.49
C ALA A 92 -1.85 -15.20 1.96
N VAL A 93 -2.55 -14.28 2.63
CA VAL A 93 -3.02 -14.50 4.02
C VAL A 93 -3.99 -15.67 4.09
N ASN A 94 -4.99 -15.73 3.21
CA ASN A 94 -6.00 -16.79 3.20
C ASN A 94 -5.40 -18.16 2.84
N SER A 95 -4.34 -18.20 2.04
CA SER A 95 -3.63 -19.43 1.64
C SER A 95 -2.53 -19.86 2.63
N GLY A 96 -2.42 -19.21 3.80
CA GLY A 96 -1.45 -19.57 4.83
C GLY A 96 -0.06 -18.95 4.67
N HIS A 97 0.18 -18.13 3.66
CA HIS A 97 1.45 -17.41 3.43
C HIS A 97 1.53 -16.09 4.23
N ILE A 98 1.05 -16.10 5.47
CA ILE A 98 1.02 -14.92 6.36
C ILE A 98 2.44 -14.42 6.63
N ILE A 99 3.39 -15.33 6.84
CA ILE A 99 4.80 -14.98 7.10
C ILE A 99 5.41 -14.21 5.92
N GLN A 100 5.23 -14.69 4.68
CA GLN A 100 5.71 -13.95 3.50
C GLN A 100 5.05 -12.59 3.35
N THR A 101 3.76 -12.49 3.68
CA THR A 101 3.04 -11.21 3.63
C THR A 101 3.65 -10.21 4.62
N SER A 102 3.94 -10.65 5.84
CA SER A 102 4.64 -9.82 6.85
C SER A 102 6.03 -9.42 6.41
N ILE A 103 6.82 -10.34 5.84
CA ILE A 103 8.14 -10.03 5.26
C ILE A 103 8.00 -8.97 4.16
N GLY A 104 6.97 -9.07 3.32
CA GLY A 104 6.63 -8.08 2.30
C GLY A 104 6.48 -6.68 2.88
N TYR A 105 5.71 -6.53 3.95
CA TYR A 105 5.53 -5.24 4.63
C TYR A 105 6.81 -4.67 5.26
N TYR A 106 7.79 -5.50 5.62
CA TYR A 106 9.11 -5.01 6.07
C TYR A 106 9.99 -4.57 4.89
N ILE A 107 9.88 -5.24 3.74
CA ILE A 107 10.63 -4.91 2.52
C ILE A 107 10.05 -3.67 1.82
N GLU A 108 8.72 -3.49 1.85
CA GLU A 108 7.99 -2.41 1.17
C GLU A 108 8.59 -1.01 1.39
N PRO A 109 8.81 -0.52 2.63
CA PRO A 109 9.38 0.80 2.86
C PRO A 109 10.76 0.98 2.22
N LEU A 110 11.60 -0.06 2.22
CA LEU A 110 12.93 -0.02 1.61
C LEU A 110 12.82 0.15 0.10
N VAL A 111 11.97 -0.64 -0.56
CA VAL A 111 11.78 -0.58 -2.01
C VAL A 111 11.18 0.77 -2.41
N VAL A 112 10.23 1.30 -1.64
CA VAL A 112 9.66 2.64 -1.85
C VAL A 112 10.74 3.72 -1.71
N CYS A 113 11.63 3.64 -0.72
CA CYS A 113 12.75 4.57 -0.56
C CYS A 113 13.74 4.48 -1.73
N ILE A 114 14.08 3.27 -2.18
CA ILE A 114 14.93 3.04 -3.36
C ILE A 114 14.31 3.67 -4.61
N PHE A 115 13.01 3.46 -4.83
CA PHE A 115 12.30 4.07 -5.95
C PHE A 115 12.28 5.61 -5.85
N GLY A 116 12.10 6.15 -4.64
CA GLY A 116 12.22 7.57 -4.35
C GLY A 116 13.58 8.14 -4.78
N ALA A 117 14.66 7.49 -4.34
CA ALA A 117 16.02 7.91 -4.68
C ALA A 117 16.32 7.81 -6.18
N ILE A 118 15.93 6.70 -6.84
CA ILE A 118 16.24 6.45 -8.26
C ILE A 118 15.38 7.33 -9.18
N PHE A 119 14.05 7.29 -9.04
CA PHE A 119 13.13 7.92 -9.99
C PHE A 119 12.87 9.40 -9.72
N PHE A 120 13.08 9.86 -8.48
CA PHE A 120 12.81 11.25 -8.07
C PHE A 120 14.05 11.98 -7.57
N LYS A 121 15.23 11.33 -7.59
CA LYS A 121 16.51 11.91 -7.16
C LYS A 121 16.45 12.50 -5.74
N GLU A 122 15.66 11.87 -4.87
CA GLU A 122 15.49 12.35 -3.50
C GLU A 122 16.75 12.12 -2.67
N LYS A 123 17.25 13.18 -2.06
CA LYS A 123 18.37 13.11 -1.12
C LYS A 123 17.83 12.73 0.26
N LEU A 124 18.30 11.60 0.78
CA LEU A 124 18.05 11.22 2.16
C LEU A 124 18.95 12.05 3.08
N THR A 125 18.36 12.58 4.16
CA THR A 125 19.15 13.19 5.24
C THR A 125 19.92 12.09 5.98
N VAL A 126 20.98 12.45 6.70
CA VAL A 126 21.78 11.48 7.49
C VAL A 126 20.90 10.61 8.38
N TYR A 127 19.95 11.21 9.10
CA TYR A 127 19.01 10.47 9.96
C TYR A 127 18.10 9.50 9.19
N LYS A 128 17.62 9.88 7.99
CA LYS A 128 16.82 8.99 7.14
C LYS A 128 17.65 7.83 6.59
N SER A 129 18.89 8.10 6.19
CA SER A 129 19.81 7.05 5.73
C SER A 129 20.11 6.05 6.83
N ILE A 130 20.36 6.52 8.06
CA ILE A 130 20.54 5.64 9.23
C ILE A 130 19.29 4.78 9.42
N ALA A 131 18.09 5.36 9.43
CA ALA A 131 16.85 4.62 9.57
C ALA A 131 16.66 3.54 8.48
N VAL A 132 16.99 3.86 7.22
CA VAL A 132 16.94 2.90 6.10
C VAL A 132 17.94 1.76 6.30
N ILE A 133 19.16 2.05 6.79
CA ILE A 133 20.16 1.01 7.10
C ILE A 133 19.65 0.08 8.19
N PHE A 134 19.09 0.62 9.28
CA PHE A 134 18.49 -0.20 10.35
C PHE A 134 17.35 -1.08 9.83
N ALA A 135 16.48 -0.53 8.99
CA ALA A 135 15.40 -1.29 8.36
C ALA A 135 15.95 -2.39 7.43
N ALA A 136 17.02 -2.12 6.67
CA ALA A 136 17.68 -3.10 5.82
C ALA A 136 18.30 -4.25 6.63
N ILE A 137 18.97 -3.94 7.74
CA ILE A 137 19.52 -4.93 8.67
C ILE A 137 18.39 -5.82 9.22
N SER A 138 17.27 -5.21 9.66
CA SER A 138 16.11 -5.96 10.15
C SER A 138 15.57 -6.92 9.10
N VAL A 139 15.42 -6.48 7.84
CA VAL A 139 14.99 -7.34 6.74
C VAL A 139 15.97 -8.48 6.51
N ILE A 140 17.28 -8.23 6.51
CA ILE A 140 18.30 -9.28 6.32
C ILE A 140 18.19 -10.35 7.41
N VAL A 141 18.06 -9.95 8.68
CA VAL A 141 17.90 -10.89 9.80
C VAL A 141 16.65 -11.75 9.63
N ILE A 142 15.53 -11.14 9.26
CA ILE A 142 14.28 -11.86 9.01
C ILE A 142 14.41 -12.83 7.82
N LEU A 143 15.09 -12.43 6.74
CA LEU A 143 15.31 -13.28 5.56
C LEU A 143 16.19 -14.49 5.89
N ILE A 144 17.26 -14.30 6.67
CA ILE A 144 18.11 -15.40 7.14
C ILE A 144 17.29 -16.40 7.96
N HIS A 145 16.47 -15.90 8.89
CA HIS A 145 15.62 -16.76 9.71
C HIS A 145 14.52 -17.46 8.89
N TYR A 146 14.00 -16.80 7.87
CA TYR A 146 12.97 -17.37 7.00
C TYR A 146 13.48 -18.56 6.16
N GLY A 147 14.79 -18.60 5.88
CA GLY A 147 15.48 -19.77 5.30
C GLY A 147 15.14 -20.09 3.83
N GLN A 148 14.31 -19.28 3.18
CA GLN A 148 13.89 -19.46 1.79
C GLN A 148 13.65 -18.10 1.12
N VAL A 149 13.61 -18.08 -0.22
CA VAL A 149 13.35 -16.85 -0.98
C VAL A 149 11.86 -16.48 -0.88
N PRO A 150 11.49 -15.29 -0.33
CA PRO A 150 10.09 -14.93 -0.14
C PRO A 150 9.50 -14.30 -1.41
N GLY A 151 9.18 -15.13 -2.40
CA GLY A 151 8.66 -14.66 -3.69
C GLY A 151 7.43 -13.75 -3.58
N ILE A 152 6.47 -14.08 -2.70
CA ILE A 152 5.26 -13.27 -2.50
C ILE A 152 5.62 -11.92 -1.88
N ALA A 153 6.53 -11.89 -0.91
CA ALA A 153 6.99 -10.65 -0.27
C ALA A 153 7.59 -9.68 -1.28
N LEU A 154 8.42 -10.19 -2.20
CA LEU A 154 9.05 -9.38 -3.24
C LEU A 154 8.02 -8.82 -4.21
N VAL A 155 7.07 -9.64 -4.65
CA VAL A 155 5.97 -9.18 -5.54
C VAL A 155 5.15 -8.09 -4.86
N LEU A 156 4.77 -8.26 -3.59
CA LEU A 156 4.05 -7.25 -2.83
C LEU A 156 4.86 -5.95 -2.73
N ALA A 157 6.13 -6.04 -2.31
CA ALA A 157 6.97 -4.87 -2.14
C ALA A 157 7.21 -4.10 -3.44
N THR A 158 7.51 -4.81 -4.54
CA THR A 158 7.75 -4.17 -5.84
C THR A 158 6.46 -3.57 -6.41
N THR A 159 5.33 -4.29 -6.37
CA THR A 159 4.06 -3.76 -6.90
C THR A 159 3.59 -2.54 -6.12
N PHE A 160 3.73 -2.53 -4.79
CA PHE A 160 3.40 -1.37 -3.96
C PHE A 160 4.32 -0.17 -4.23
N ALA A 161 5.62 -0.41 -4.42
CA ALA A 161 6.57 0.65 -4.77
C ALA A 161 6.30 1.26 -6.15
N ILE A 162 5.96 0.43 -7.16
CA ILE A 162 5.53 0.90 -8.48
C ILE A 162 4.28 1.77 -8.36
N TYR A 163 3.24 1.30 -7.66
CA TYR A 163 2.04 2.09 -7.42
C TYR A 163 2.35 3.42 -6.72
N SER A 164 3.18 3.39 -5.68
CA SER A 164 3.58 4.59 -4.93
C SER A 164 4.31 5.60 -5.82
N ALA A 165 5.20 5.13 -6.70
CA ALA A 165 5.90 5.98 -7.66
C ALA A 165 4.96 6.58 -8.72
N ILE A 166 4.02 5.79 -9.25
CA ILE A 166 3.00 6.30 -10.20
C ILE A 166 2.16 7.36 -9.51
N LYS A 167 1.61 7.05 -8.33
CA LYS A 167 0.76 7.96 -7.55
C LYS A 167 1.46 9.27 -7.23
N LYS A 168 2.76 9.25 -6.97
CA LYS A 168 3.55 10.46 -6.69
C LYS A 168 3.68 11.39 -7.91
N ARG A 169 3.55 10.86 -9.13
CA ARG A 169 3.57 11.64 -10.38
C ARG A 169 2.19 12.08 -10.87
N LEU A 170 1.12 11.55 -10.27
CA LEU A 170 -0.26 11.96 -10.54
C LEU A 170 -0.61 13.22 -9.74
#